data_AF-A0A382DGX3-F1
#
_entry.id   AF-A0A382DGX3-F1
#
_cell.length_a   1.000
_cell.length_b   1.000
_cell.length_c   1.000
_cell.angle_alpha   90.00
_cell.angle_beta   90.00
_cell.angle_gamma   90.00
#
_symmetry.space_group_name_H-M   'P 1'
#
loop_
_entity.id
_entity.type
_entity.pdbx_description
1 polymer ?
#
loop_
_entity_poly.entity_id
_entity_poly.type
_entity_poly.pdbx_seq_one_letter_code
_entity_poly.pdbx_strand_id
1 'polypeptide(L)'
;MAVSQGLVAFNAAVSPTIPWFPAPVLALILLATWGVNRRWPIRIAQPASGRAYAFALLATYAVVSFGVLESWLKDMTETAPAWPSQDVSASFQIMFLLVFPFVVTLLAEVGFRGLMQTALEKILPLWPMLFLIAVLNYLMHFYNPEVAGMFVRIICMNLVWGYITWRVQSLRPALVAHVVMNIAVPLLQYASEQYGPGPVPFGDFPASTLAISALCGTVALAVALYVAKDLPERV
;
A
#
# COMPACT_ATOMS: atom_id res chain seq x y z
N MET A 1 7.21 11.98 4.25
CA MET A 1 7.86 11.61 2.96
C MET A 1 9.21 12.28 2.82
N ALA A 2 9.29 13.61 2.73
CA ALA A 2 10.55 14.35 2.46
C ALA A 2 11.71 14.03 3.43
N VAL A 3 11.47 13.97 4.74
CA VAL A 3 12.54 13.68 5.73
C VAL A 3 13.09 12.26 5.57
N SER A 4 12.23 11.26 5.38
CA SER A 4 12.64 9.87 5.18
C SER A 4 13.40 9.70 3.86
N GLN A 5 12.95 10.33 2.78
CA GLN A 5 13.67 10.34 1.50
C GLN A 5 15.03 11.03 1.62
N GLY A 6 15.11 12.15 2.35
CA GLY A 6 16.35 12.86 2.61
C GLY A 6 17.38 12.00 3.36
N LEU A 7 16.94 11.22 4.36
CA LEU A 7 17.82 10.29 5.08
C LEU A 7 18.33 9.15 4.19
N VAL A 8 17.49 8.61 3.30
CA VAL A 8 17.92 7.59 2.33
C VAL A 8 18.95 8.18 1.37
N ALA A 9 18.69 9.37 0.82
CA ALA A 9 19.62 10.06 -0.09
C ALA A 9 20.95 10.40 0.60
N PHE A 10 20.91 10.86 1.84
CA PHE A 10 22.11 11.15 2.62
C PHE A 10 22.93 9.88 2.91
N ASN A 11 22.26 8.76 3.24
CA ASN A 11 22.94 7.47 3.38
C ASN A 11 23.58 7.03 2.07
N ALA A 12 22.87 7.11 0.94
CA ALA A 12 23.41 6.75 -0.36
C ALA A 12 24.66 7.59 -0.71
N ALA A 13 24.67 8.88 -0.37
CA ALA A 13 25.79 9.77 -0.65
C ALA A 13 27.04 9.52 0.23
N VAL A 14 26.83 9.20 1.52
CA VAL A 14 27.94 9.10 2.49
C VAL A 14 28.41 7.67 2.70
N SER A 15 27.54 6.68 2.55
CA SER A 15 27.81 5.28 2.88
C SER A 15 27.01 4.32 1.99
N PRO A 16 27.23 4.31 0.66
CA PRO A 16 26.41 3.54 -0.30
C PRO A 16 26.45 2.02 -0.07
N THR A 17 27.47 1.51 0.63
CA THR A 17 27.64 0.09 0.95
C THR A 17 27.02 -0.33 2.29
N ILE A 18 26.63 0.62 3.15
CA ILE A 18 26.13 0.34 4.51
C ILE A 18 24.78 1.04 4.69
N PRO A 19 23.64 0.32 4.67
CA PRO A 19 22.32 0.91 4.85
C PRO A 19 22.03 1.20 6.33
N TRP A 20 22.50 2.32 6.84
CA TRP A 20 22.19 2.78 8.19
C TRP A 20 20.87 3.56 8.29
N PHE A 21 20.31 4.06 7.17
CA PHE A 21 19.06 4.83 7.13
C PHE A 21 17.85 4.16 7.77
N PRO A 22 17.69 2.81 7.79
CA PRO A 22 16.52 2.18 8.39
C PRO A 22 16.34 2.56 9.85
N ALA A 23 17.41 2.60 10.63
CA ALA A 23 17.34 2.89 12.06
C ALA A 23 16.74 4.28 12.37
N PRO A 24 17.29 5.41 11.87
CA PRO A 24 16.70 6.72 12.13
C PRO A 24 15.33 6.89 11.47
N VAL A 25 15.10 6.34 10.28
CA VAL A 25 13.79 6.46 9.61
C VAL A 25 12.70 5.73 10.40
N LEU A 26 12.96 4.49 10.85
CA LEU A 26 12.03 3.72 11.65
C LEU A 26 11.79 4.37 13.01
N ALA A 27 12.84 4.85 13.68
CA ALA A 27 12.69 5.58 14.94
C ALA A 27 11.79 6.81 14.78
N LEU A 28 12.03 7.63 13.75
CA LEU A 28 11.22 8.82 13.47
C LEU A 28 9.76 8.46 13.21
N ILE A 29 9.46 7.48 12.36
CA ILE A 29 8.08 7.15 12.02
C ILE A 29 7.32 6.50 13.17
N LEU A 30 7.99 5.65 13.96
CA LEU A 30 7.38 5.02 15.13
C LEU A 30 7.08 6.04 16.22
N LEU A 31 8.02 6.96 16.49
CA LEU A 31 7.82 8.05 17.45
C LEU A 31 6.71 9.02 16.99
N ALA A 32 6.67 9.37 15.70
CA ALA A 32 5.61 10.20 15.14
C ALA A 32 4.24 9.51 15.25
N THR A 33 4.16 8.24 14.86
CA THR A 33 2.92 7.44 14.95
C THR A 33 2.45 7.30 16.39
N TRP A 34 3.38 7.06 17.31
CA TRP A 34 3.09 7.00 18.74
C TRP A 34 2.57 8.35 19.28
N GLY A 35 3.21 9.45 18.90
CA GLY A 35 2.79 10.79 19.29
C GLY A 35 1.40 11.14 18.76
N VAL A 36 1.10 10.75 17.51
CA VAL A 36 -0.23 10.88 16.92
C VAL A 36 -1.24 10.02 17.68
N ASN A 37 -0.94 8.75 17.94
CA ASN A 37 -1.85 7.84 18.67
C ASN A 37 -2.15 8.30 20.10
N ARG A 38 -1.23 9.03 20.75
CA ARG A 38 -1.50 9.60 22.08
C ARG A 38 -2.44 10.80 22.06
N ARG A 39 -2.49 11.53 20.95
CA ARG A 39 -3.28 12.78 20.82
C ARG A 39 -4.61 12.57 20.11
N TRP A 40 -4.68 11.62 19.18
CA TRP A 40 -5.86 11.35 18.37
C TRP A 40 -6.17 9.85 18.35
N PRO A 41 -7.46 9.46 18.35
CA PRO A 41 -7.88 8.07 18.39
C PRO A 41 -7.75 7.42 17.00
N ILE A 42 -6.52 7.22 16.52
CA ILE A 42 -6.23 6.66 15.19
C ILE A 42 -6.45 5.14 15.08
N ARG A 43 -7.00 4.51 16.12
CA ARG A 43 -7.42 3.09 16.14
C ARG A 43 -6.31 2.06 15.88
N ILE A 44 -5.04 2.44 15.96
CA ILE A 44 -3.91 1.50 15.77
C ILE A 44 -3.75 0.52 16.93
N ALA A 45 -4.15 0.93 18.14
CA ALA A 45 -4.12 0.09 19.33
C ALA A 45 -5.29 -0.91 19.41
N GLN A 46 -6.37 -0.68 18.64
CA GLN A 46 -7.55 -1.54 18.70
C GLN A 46 -7.28 -2.88 18.00
N PRO A 47 -7.45 -4.02 18.69
CA PRO A 47 -7.29 -5.33 18.08
C PRO A 47 -8.38 -5.57 17.03
N ALA A 48 -8.08 -6.44 16.07
CA ALA A 48 -9.04 -6.92 15.08
C ALA A 48 -8.98 -8.44 15.03
N SER A 49 -10.08 -9.08 14.63
CA SER A 49 -10.13 -10.54 14.48
C SER A 49 -9.29 -10.99 13.28
N GLY A 50 -8.79 -12.24 13.31
CA GLY A 50 -8.07 -12.84 12.18
C GLY A 50 -8.87 -12.79 10.86
N ARG A 51 -10.20 -12.86 10.93
CA ARG A 51 -11.10 -12.71 9.77
C ARG A 51 -10.99 -11.33 9.11
N ALA A 52 -10.81 -10.27 9.89
CA ALA A 52 -10.62 -8.92 9.34
C ALA A 52 -9.32 -8.81 8.54
N TYR A 53 -8.23 -9.42 9.03
CA TYR A 53 -6.97 -9.51 8.29
C TYR A 53 -7.12 -10.34 7.02
N ALA A 54 -7.78 -11.50 7.10
CA ALA A 54 -8.04 -12.35 5.95
C ALA A 54 -8.85 -11.61 4.87
N PHE A 55 -9.93 -10.92 5.26
CA PHE A 55 -10.70 -10.07 4.35
C PHE A 55 -9.81 -9.01 3.70
N ALA A 56 -9.07 -8.23 4.50
CA ALA A 56 -8.25 -7.14 3.99
C ALA A 56 -7.19 -7.64 2.99
N LEU A 57 -6.51 -8.75 3.29
CA LEU A 57 -5.52 -9.35 2.41
C LEU A 57 -6.13 -9.90 1.11
N LEU A 58 -7.23 -10.65 1.20
CA LEU A 58 -7.89 -11.23 0.02
C LEU A 58 -8.49 -10.15 -0.89
N ALA A 59 -9.15 -9.15 -0.31
CA ALA A 59 -9.70 -8.04 -1.08
C ALA A 59 -8.59 -7.19 -1.73
N THR A 60 -7.49 -6.95 -1.02
CA THR A 60 -6.29 -6.29 -1.58
C THR A 60 -5.73 -7.09 -2.75
N TYR A 61 -5.55 -8.39 -2.57
CA TYR A 61 -5.04 -9.27 -3.62
C TYR A 61 -5.97 -9.31 -4.85
N ALA A 62 -7.29 -9.32 -4.64
CA ALA A 62 -8.27 -9.21 -5.72
C ALA A 62 -8.12 -7.90 -6.50
N VAL A 63 -8.02 -6.77 -5.80
CA VAL A 63 -7.81 -5.45 -6.43
C VAL A 63 -6.48 -5.40 -7.20
N VAL A 64 -5.40 -5.95 -6.65
CA VAL A 64 -4.11 -6.04 -7.38
C VAL A 64 -4.25 -6.89 -8.65
N SER A 65 -4.93 -8.03 -8.56
CA SER A 65 -5.11 -8.95 -9.70
C SER A 65 -5.95 -8.32 -10.82
N PHE A 66 -7.01 -7.57 -10.48
CA PHE A 66 -7.76 -6.78 -11.47
C PHE A 66 -6.96 -5.56 -11.95
N GLY A 67 -6.11 -5.00 -11.11
CA GLY A 67 -5.16 -3.96 -11.47
C GLY A 67 -4.21 -4.37 -12.59
N VAL A 68 -3.77 -5.64 -12.63
CA VAL A 68 -2.97 -6.17 -13.75
C VAL A 68 -3.74 -6.07 -15.07
N LEU A 69 -5.06 -6.33 -15.06
CA LEU A 69 -5.90 -6.21 -16.26
C LEU A 69 -6.07 -4.75 -16.68
N GLU A 70 -6.28 -3.85 -15.72
CA GLU A 70 -6.31 -2.39 -15.98
C GLU A 70 -4.99 -1.92 -16.61
N SER A 71 -3.85 -2.34 -16.06
CA SER A 71 -2.53 -2.00 -16.56
C SER A 71 -2.26 -2.58 -17.94
N TRP A 72 -2.70 -3.81 -18.22
CA TRP A 72 -2.62 -4.40 -19.56
C TRP A 72 -3.47 -3.63 -20.58
N LEU A 73 -4.73 -3.32 -20.26
CA LEU A 73 -5.63 -2.56 -21.15
C LEU A 73 -5.11 -1.17 -21.52
N LYS A 74 -4.29 -0.59 -20.65
CA LYS A 74 -3.71 0.75 -20.79
C LYS A 74 -2.25 0.73 -21.29
N ASP A 75 -1.73 -0.43 -21.64
CA ASP A 75 -0.35 -0.62 -22.09
C ASP A 75 0.69 -0.02 -21.12
N MET A 76 0.47 -0.27 -19.83
CA MET A 76 1.27 0.33 -18.78
C MET A 76 2.59 -0.40 -18.56
N THR A 77 3.61 0.37 -18.22
CA THR A 77 4.88 -0.11 -17.72
C THR A 77 5.11 0.46 -16.32
N GLU A 78 5.38 -0.40 -15.34
CA GLU A 78 5.60 0.03 -13.94
C GLU A 78 7.01 -0.32 -13.50
N THR A 79 7.76 0.67 -13.02
CA THR A 79 9.12 0.47 -12.51
C THR A 79 9.14 0.21 -11.01
N ALA A 80 10.13 -0.58 -10.57
CA ALA A 80 10.43 -0.65 -9.15
C ALA A 80 10.79 0.75 -8.61
N PRO A 81 10.52 1.05 -7.33
CA PRO A 81 10.88 2.33 -6.73
C PRO A 81 12.36 2.67 -6.94
N ALA A 82 12.62 3.82 -7.56
CA ALA A 82 13.98 4.27 -7.82
C ALA A 82 14.69 4.69 -6.52
N TRP A 83 15.88 4.15 -6.29
CA TRP A 83 16.77 4.56 -5.20
C TRP A 83 17.71 5.70 -5.66
N PRO A 84 18.34 6.44 -4.73
CA PRO A 84 18.97 7.73 -5.07
C PRO A 84 20.27 7.67 -5.90
N SER A 85 20.97 6.53 -5.95
CA SER A 85 22.25 6.38 -6.67
C SER A 85 22.45 4.95 -7.17
N GLN A 86 23.05 4.78 -8.36
CA GLN A 86 23.38 3.47 -8.93
C GLN A 86 24.53 2.77 -8.18
N ASP A 87 25.29 3.48 -7.35
CA ASP A 87 26.47 2.95 -6.65
C ASP A 87 26.12 2.25 -5.32
N VAL A 88 24.83 2.12 -4.99
CA VAL A 88 24.40 1.49 -3.74
C VAL A 88 24.50 -0.03 -3.80
N SER A 89 24.97 -0.63 -2.71
CA SER A 89 25.10 -2.09 -2.58
C SER A 89 23.76 -2.84 -2.68
N ALA A 90 23.80 -4.14 -2.99
CA ALA A 90 22.60 -5.00 -3.02
C ALA A 90 21.86 -5.03 -1.66
N SER A 91 22.60 -5.04 -0.54
CA SER A 91 22.00 -4.96 0.79
C SER A 91 21.26 -3.64 1.01
N PHE A 92 21.79 -2.52 0.48
CA PHE A 92 21.10 -1.24 0.50
C PHE A 92 19.80 -1.28 -0.31
N GLN A 93 19.83 -1.83 -1.52
CA GLN A 93 18.65 -1.96 -2.37
C GLN A 93 17.56 -2.77 -1.67
N ILE A 94 17.91 -3.92 -1.09
CA ILE A 94 16.95 -4.76 -0.33
C ILE A 94 16.39 -3.99 0.86
N MET A 95 17.24 -3.32 1.66
CA MET A 95 16.75 -2.51 2.79
C MET A 95 15.83 -1.38 2.34
N PHE A 96 16.12 -0.76 1.20
CA PHE A 96 15.26 0.26 0.60
C PHE A 96 13.89 -0.31 0.23
N LEU A 97 13.85 -1.44 -0.48
CA LEU A 97 12.62 -2.11 -0.90
C LEU A 97 11.77 -2.63 0.26
N LEU A 98 12.37 -2.90 1.42
CA LEU A 98 11.63 -3.34 2.61
C LEU A 98 11.15 -2.16 3.47
N VAL A 99 12.07 -1.23 3.79
CA VAL A 99 11.84 -0.22 4.82
C VAL A 99 11.11 0.99 4.26
N PHE A 100 11.45 1.43 3.05
CA PHE A 100 10.83 2.62 2.48
C PHE A 100 9.33 2.42 2.22
N PRO A 101 8.88 1.33 1.57
CA PRO A 101 7.45 1.09 1.39
C PRO A 101 6.70 0.89 2.71
N PHE A 102 7.31 0.27 3.72
CA PHE A 102 6.74 0.19 5.06
C PHE A 102 6.47 1.59 5.64
N VAL A 103 7.44 2.50 5.55
CA VAL A 103 7.32 3.88 6.07
C VAL A 103 6.25 4.67 5.33
N VAL A 104 6.23 4.57 4.00
CA VAL A 104 5.20 5.24 3.16
C VAL A 104 3.81 4.72 3.51
N THR A 105 3.68 3.40 3.65
CA THR A 105 2.44 2.74 4.07
C THR A 105 1.96 3.24 5.43
N LEU A 106 2.85 3.25 6.42
CA LEU A 106 2.50 3.67 7.78
C LEU A 106 2.04 5.13 7.80
N LEU A 107 2.73 6.02 7.07
CA LEU A 107 2.31 7.41 6.90
C LEU A 107 0.94 7.53 6.23
N ALA A 108 0.72 6.79 5.14
CA ALA A 108 -0.54 6.82 4.41
C ALA A 108 -1.71 6.34 5.29
N GLU A 109 -1.55 5.22 5.99
CA GLU A 109 -2.62 4.66 6.81
C GLU A 109 -2.88 5.51 8.07
N VAL A 110 -1.84 6.00 8.74
CA VAL A 110 -2.02 6.92 9.88
C VAL A 110 -2.67 8.23 9.45
N GLY A 111 -2.29 8.78 8.30
CA GLY A 111 -2.85 10.03 7.77
C GLY A 111 -4.29 9.88 7.29
N PHE A 112 -4.54 8.96 6.36
CA PHE A 112 -5.85 8.81 5.72
C PHE A 112 -6.85 8.05 6.59
N ARG A 113 -6.49 6.90 7.16
CA ARG A 113 -7.42 6.05 7.92
C ARG A 113 -7.42 6.41 9.40
N GLY A 114 -6.25 6.72 9.94
CA GLY A 114 -6.09 7.10 11.33
C GLY A 114 -6.67 8.48 11.63
N LEU A 115 -6.22 9.53 10.95
CA LEU A 115 -6.60 10.91 11.24
C LEU A 115 -7.81 11.37 10.41
N MET A 116 -7.71 11.32 9.08
CA MET A 116 -8.73 11.90 8.20
C MET A 116 -10.05 11.14 8.30
N GLN A 117 -10.04 9.80 8.18
CA GLN A 117 -11.25 9.00 8.26
C GLN A 117 -11.95 9.15 9.62
N THR A 118 -11.22 9.06 10.73
CA THR A 118 -11.83 9.20 12.07
C THR A 118 -12.41 10.60 12.32
N ALA A 119 -11.85 11.64 11.69
CA ALA A 119 -12.43 12.98 11.73
C ALA A 119 -13.68 13.10 10.86
N LEU A 120 -13.63 12.61 9.61
CA LEU A 120 -14.74 12.69 8.67
C LEU A 120 -15.92 11.79 9.06
N GLU A 121 -15.68 10.67 9.74
CA GLU A 121 -16.72 9.76 10.27
C GLU A 121 -17.71 10.48 11.21
N LYS A 122 -17.34 11.63 11.77
CA LYS A 122 -18.18 12.42 12.66
C LYS A 122 -19.19 13.30 11.93
N ILE A 123 -18.95 13.58 10.64
CA ILE A 123 -19.69 14.61 9.89
C ILE A 123 -20.18 14.14 8.52
N LEU A 124 -19.68 13.00 8.02
CA LEU A 124 -20.08 12.44 6.72
C LEU A 124 -20.63 11.02 6.87
N PRO A 125 -21.64 10.64 6.06
CA PRO A 125 -22.03 9.25 5.91
C PRO A 125 -20.88 8.40 5.34
N LEU A 126 -20.97 7.08 5.54
CA LEU A 126 -19.93 6.12 5.17
C LEU A 126 -19.42 6.28 3.73
N TRP A 127 -20.29 6.11 2.74
CA TRP A 127 -19.87 6.07 1.34
C TRP A 127 -19.31 7.41 0.81
N PRO A 128 -19.95 8.57 1.05
CA PRO A 128 -19.36 9.86 0.71
C PRO A 128 -17.99 10.08 1.33
N MET A 129 -17.80 9.70 2.60
CA MET A 129 -16.51 9.79 3.27
C MET A 129 -15.44 8.90 2.61
N LEU A 130 -15.75 7.62 2.40
CA LEU A 130 -14.79 6.68 1.79
C LEU A 130 -14.41 7.12 0.38
N PHE A 131 -15.37 7.61 -0.39
CA PHE A 131 -15.12 8.13 -1.74
C PHE A 131 -14.27 9.41 -1.71
N LEU A 132 -14.56 10.35 -0.80
CA LEU A 132 -13.76 11.57 -0.63
C LEU A 132 -12.29 11.22 -0.29
N ILE A 133 -12.07 10.31 0.66
CA ILE A 133 -10.73 9.88 1.05
C ILE A 133 -10.03 9.17 -0.12
N ALA A 134 -10.74 8.33 -0.87
CA ALA A 134 -10.19 7.66 -2.04
C ALA A 134 -9.74 8.65 -3.12
N VAL A 135 -10.57 9.67 -3.41
CA VAL A 135 -10.24 10.73 -4.38
C VAL A 135 -9.06 11.57 -3.89
N LEU A 136 -9.05 12.00 -2.63
CA LEU A 136 -7.94 12.79 -2.07
C LEU A 136 -6.62 12.01 -2.11
N ASN A 137 -6.65 10.72 -1.78
CA ASN A 137 -5.47 9.87 -1.89
C ASN A 137 -5.06 9.67 -3.35
N TYR A 138 -6.00 9.45 -4.28
CA TYR A 138 -5.70 9.38 -5.71
C TYR A 138 -5.03 10.66 -6.23
N LEU A 139 -5.54 11.84 -5.87
CA LEU A 139 -4.95 13.13 -6.25
C LEU A 139 -3.51 13.30 -5.75
N MET A 140 -3.15 12.69 -4.61
CA MET A 140 -1.78 12.68 -4.11
C MET A 140 -0.80 11.88 -4.98
N HIS A 141 -1.27 11.09 -5.95
CA HIS A 141 -0.42 10.31 -6.85
C HIS A 141 -0.19 10.99 -8.20
N PHE A 142 -0.75 12.19 -8.46
CA PHE A 142 -0.60 12.91 -9.73
C PHE A 142 0.84 13.31 -10.07
N TYR A 143 1.75 13.32 -9.09
CA TYR A 143 3.16 13.57 -9.35
C TYR A 143 3.82 12.45 -10.17
N ASN A 144 3.20 11.27 -10.26
CA ASN A 144 3.65 10.15 -11.07
C ASN A 144 2.55 9.75 -12.08
N PRO A 145 2.69 10.12 -13.37
CA PRO A 145 1.70 9.80 -14.41
C PRO A 145 1.40 8.31 -14.57
N GLU A 146 2.37 7.43 -14.38
CA GLU A 146 2.19 5.97 -14.47
C GLU A 146 1.25 5.49 -13.36
N VAL A 147 1.46 5.96 -12.13
CA VAL A 147 0.61 5.62 -10.99
C VAL A 147 -0.77 6.27 -11.10
N ALA A 148 -0.86 7.51 -11.60
CA ALA A 148 -2.14 8.15 -11.89
C ALA A 148 -2.96 7.38 -12.95
N GLY A 149 -2.30 6.67 -13.86
CA GLY A 149 -2.94 5.77 -14.82
C GLY A 149 -3.73 4.62 -14.17
N MET A 150 -3.43 4.23 -12.94
CA MET A 150 -4.07 3.13 -12.19
C MET A 150 -5.29 3.57 -11.38
N PHE A 151 -6.12 4.43 -11.96
CA PHE A 151 -7.25 5.04 -11.26
C PHE A 151 -8.17 4.03 -10.58
N VAL A 152 -8.59 2.97 -11.30
CA VAL A 152 -9.55 2.00 -10.75
C VAL A 152 -8.93 1.24 -9.59
N ARG A 153 -7.70 0.74 -9.78
CA ARG A 153 -6.93 0.08 -8.71
C ARG A 153 -6.82 0.95 -7.46
N ILE A 154 -6.41 2.21 -7.59
CA ILE A 154 -6.21 3.11 -6.44
C ILE A 154 -7.53 3.37 -5.72
N ILE A 155 -8.60 3.69 -6.45
CA ILE A 155 -9.90 3.97 -5.84
C ILE A 155 -10.44 2.72 -5.12
N CYS A 156 -10.47 1.57 -5.79
CA CYS A 156 -10.95 0.32 -5.19
C CYS A 156 -10.15 -0.06 -3.95
N MET A 157 -8.82 0.07 -4.00
CA MET A 157 -7.96 -0.23 -2.85
C MET A 157 -8.29 0.68 -1.66
N ASN A 158 -8.49 1.97 -1.95
CA ASN A 158 -8.83 2.93 -0.91
C ASN A 158 -10.17 2.64 -0.25
N LEU A 159 -11.16 2.23 -1.04
CA LEU A 159 -12.48 1.83 -0.57
C LEU A 159 -12.41 0.56 0.28
N VAL A 160 -11.65 -0.46 -0.14
CA VAL A 160 -11.47 -1.71 0.63
C VAL A 160 -10.86 -1.43 1.99
N TRP A 161 -9.74 -0.71 2.04
CA TRP A 161 -9.04 -0.40 3.29
C TRP A 161 -9.84 0.53 4.20
N GLY A 162 -10.50 1.52 3.61
CA GLY A 162 -11.36 2.42 4.37
C GLY A 162 -12.59 1.71 4.94
N TYR A 163 -13.24 0.85 4.15
CA TYR A 163 -14.38 0.04 4.57
C TYR A 163 -14.01 -0.91 5.72
N ILE A 164 -12.92 -1.67 5.61
CA ILE A 164 -12.55 -2.58 6.70
C ILE A 164 -12.18 -1.81 7.97
N THR A 165 -11.47 -0.69 7.85
CA THR A 165 -11.15 0.18 8.98
C THR A 165 -12.42 0.71 9.66
N TRP A 166 -13.42 1.12 8.88
CA TRP A 166 -14.72 1.53 9.40
C TRP A 166 -15.49 0.36 10.02
N ARG A 167 -15.46 -0.81 9.39
CA ARG A 167 -16.24 -1.98 9.78
C ARG A 167 -15.80 -2.52 11.14
N VAL A 168 -14.49 -2.67 11.34
CA VAL A 168 -13.91 -3.27 12.55
C VAL A 168 -13.30 -2.25 13.51
N GLN A 169 -13.38 -0.96 13.17
CA GLN A 169 -12.84 0.15 13.96
C GLN A 169 -11.35 0.00 14.30
N SER A 170 -10.57 -0.73 13.50
CA SER A 170 -9.14 -0.95 13.71
C SER A 170 -8.36 -0.59 12.46
N LEU A 171 -7.23 0.10 12.64
CA LEU A 171 -6.31 0.42 11.54
C LEU A 171 -5.50 -0.82 11.08
N ARG A 172 -5.37 -1.83 11.95
CA ARG A 172 -4.38 -2.89 11.76
C ARG A 172 -4.60 -3.75 10.51
N PRO A 173 -5.83 -4.19 10.15
CA PRO A 173 -6.02 -5.03 8.97
C PRO A 173 -5.65 -4.31 7.68
N ALA A 174 -6.08 -3.06 7.52
CA ALA A 174 -5.73 -2.21 6.39
C ALA A 174 -4.22 -1.97 6.33
N LEU A 175 -3.60 -1.61 7.46
CA LEU A 175 -2.15 -1.40 7.56
C LEU A 175 -1.36 -2.63 7.14
N VAL A 176 -1.72 -3.82 7.64
CA VAL A 176 -1.03 -5.07 7.28
C VAL A 176 -1.20 -5.36 5.79
N ALA A 177 -2.42 -5.27 5.26
CA ALA A 177 -2.65 -5.55 3.84
C ALA A 177 -1.90 -4.56 2.93
N HIS A 178 -1.87 -3.28 3.31
CA HIS A 178 -1.12 -2.24 2.61
C HIS A 178 0.39 -2.52 2.69
N VAL A 179 0.94 -2.88 3.86
CA VAL A 179 2.38 -3.19 4.01
C VAL A 179 2.76 -4.40 3.17
N VAL A 180 1.97 -5.46 3.24
CA VAL A 180 2.19 -6.68 2.45
C VAL A 180 2.20 -6.36 0.96
N MET A 181 1.22 -5.59 0.47
CA MET A 181 1.17 -5.18 -0.94
C MET A 181 2.39 -4.32 -1.32
N ASN A 182 2.70 -3.30 -0.53
CA ASN A 182 3.77 -2.35 -0.83
C ASN A 182 5.17 -2.94 -0.68
N ILE A 183 5.33 -4.10 -0.04
CA ILE A 183 6.60 -4.85 -0.04
C ILE A 183 6.59 -5.89 -1.16
N ALA A 184 5.53 -6.67 -1.28
CA ALA A 184 5.46 -7.76 -2.25
C ALA A 184 5.55 -7.24 -3.69
N VAL A 185 4.85 -6.15 -4.04
CA VAL A 185 4.86 -5.62 -5.41
C VAL A 185 6.26 -5.13 -5.81
N PRO A 186 6.95 -4.26 -5.05
CA PRO A 186 8.33 -3.88 -5.37
C PRO A 186 9.32 -5.04 -5.38
N LEU A 187 9.17 -6.03 -4.49
CA LEU A 187 10.03 -7.21 -4.52
C LEU A 187 9.80 -8.06 -5.77
N LEU A 188 8.55 -8.22 -6.21
CA LEU A 188 8.22 -8.92 -7.46
C LEU A 188 8.76 -8.16 -8.68
N GLN A 189 8.64 -6.84 -8.70
CA GLN A 189 9.24 -5.98 -9.73
C GLN A 189 10.76 -6.13 -9.75
N TYR A 190 11.40 -6.15 -8.58
CA TYR A 190 12.85 -6.32 -8.43
C TYR A 190 13.34 -7.73 -8.82
N ALA A 191 12.60 -8.77 -8.47
CA ALA A 191 12.98 -10.17 -8.67
C ALA A 191 12.62 -10.72 -10.06
N SER A 192 11.98 -9.94 -10.94
CA SER A 192 11.63 -10.41 -12.28
C SER A 192 12.89 -10.62 -13.15
N GLU A 193 13.36 -11.88 -13.17
CA GLU A 193 14.63 -12.32 -13.77
C GLU A 193 14.69 -12.26 -15.31
N GLN A 194 13.63 -11.85 -16.00
CA GLN A 194 13.76 -11.54 -17.44
C GLN A 194 14.57 -10.24 -17.67
N TYR A 195 14.71 -9.34 -16.68
CA TYR A 195 15.31 -8.00 -16.86
C TYR A 195 16.13 -7.39 -15.68
N GLY A 196 16.35 -8.09 -14.55
CA GLY A 196 16.98 -7.46 -13.37
C GLY A 196 16.04 -6.43 -12.71
N PRO A 197 16.52 -5.39 -11.99
CA PRO A 197 15.67 -4.28 -11.56
C PRO A 197 15.12 -3.56 -12.79
N GLY A 198 14.00 -4.05 -13.30
CA GLY A 198 13.47 -3.70 -14.60
C GLY A 198 12.01 -3.26 -14.50
N PRO A 199 11.56 -2.40 -15.43
CA PRO A 199 10.14 -2.14 -15.60
C PRO A 199 9.36 -3.45 -15.82
N VAL A 200 8.14 -3.53 -15.30
CA VAL A 200 7.16 -4.57 -15.61
C VAL A 200 6.27 -4.05 -16.75
N PRO A 201 6.46 -4.55 -18.00
CA PRO A 201 5.64 -4.15 -19.14
C PRO A 201 4.35 -4.96 -19.14
N PHE A 202 3.31 -4.46 -18.49
CA PHE A 202 2.05 -5.18 -18.38
C PHE A 202 1.42 -5.45 -19.75
N GLY A 203 1.63 -4.58 -20.75
CA GLY A 203 1.13 -4.75 -22.11
C GLY A 203 1.61 -6.03 -22.82
N ASP A 204 2.80 -6.51 -22.45
CA ASP A 204 3.40 -7.71 -23.03
C ASP A 204 2.90 -9.02 -22.39
N PHE A 205 2.00 -8.94 -21.39
CA PHE A 205 1.54 -10.12 -20.69
C PHE A 205 0.71 -11.03 -21.62
N PRO A 206 1.03 -12.33 -21.72
CA PRO A 206 0.28 -13.25 -22.56
C PRO A 206 -1.12 -13.48 -21.98
N ALA A 207 -2.06 -13.86 -22.84
CA ALA A 207 -3.45 -14.11 -22.46
C ALA A 207 -3.60 -15.11 -21.30
N SER A 208 -2.69 -16.08 -21.19
CA SER A 208 -2.65 -17.03 -20.07
C SER A 208 -2.39 -16.34 -18.73
N THR A 209 -1.47 -15.38 -18.66
CA THR A 209 -1.17 -14.62 -17.44
C THR A 209 -2.37 -13.76 -17.04
N LEU A 210 -3.01 -13.12 -18.01
CA LEU A 210 -4.22 -12.32 -17.78
C LEU A 210 -5.38 -13.19 -17.29
N ALA A 211 -5.58 -14.37 -17.88
CA ALA A 211 -6.60 -15.32 -17.46
C ALA A 211 -6.36 -15.82 -16.03
N ILE A 212 -5.11 -16.14 -15.67
CA ILE A 212 -4.74 -16.52 -14.30
C ILE A 212 -5.02 -15.37 -13.34
N SER A 213 -4.60 -14.14 -13.67
CA SER A 213 -4.84 -12.96 -12.84
C SER A 213 -6.34 -12.72 -12.62
N ALA A 214 -7.14 -12.78 -13.69
CA ALA A 214 -8.60 -12.61 -13.61
C ALA A 214 -9.27 -13.69 -12.75
N LEU A 215 -8.86 -14.96 -12.91
CA LEU A 215 -9.38 -16.08 -12.14
C LEU A 215 -9.01 -15.95 -10.66
N CYS A 216 -7.74 -15.73 -10.35
CA CYS A 216 -7.25 -15.54 -8.99
C CYS A 216 -7.94 -14.34 -8.31
N GLY A 217 -8.09 -13.22 -9.02
CA GLY A 217 -8.79 -12.04 -8.52
C GLY A 217 -10.25 -12.31 -8.21
N THR A 218 -10.95 -13.01 -9.10
CA THR A 218 -12.36 -13.41 -8.91
C THR A 218 -12.54 -14.34 -7.73
N VAL A 219 -11.70 -15.37 -7.62
CA VAL A 219 -11.73 -16.33 -6.50
C VAL A 219 -11.44 -15.61 -5.18
N ALA A 220 -10.40 -14.78 -5.14
CA ALA A 220 -10.06 -14.04 -3.94
C ALA A 220 -11.17 -13.08 -3.50
N LEU A 221 -11.82 -12.39 -4.45
CA LEU A 221 -12.97 -11.53 -4.17
C LEU A 221 -14.14 -12.35 -3.62
N ALA A 222 -14.48 -13.48 -4.24
CA ALA A 222 -15.57 -14.34 -3.77
C ALA A 222 -15.33 -14.84 -2.33
N VAL A 223 -14.10 -15.27 -2.03
CA VAL A 223 -13.71 -15.69 -0.67
C VAL A 223 -13.72 -14.50 0.30
N ALA A 224 -13.24 -13.33 -0.11
CA ALA A 224 -13.30 -12.13 0.71
C ALA A 224 -14.75 -11.77 1.08
N LEU A 225 -15.66 -11.78 0.10
CA LEU A 225 -17.08 -11.52 0.32
C LEU A 225 -17.74 -12.58 1.21
N TYR A 226 -17.33 -13.84 1.09
CA TYR A 226 -17.79 -14.89 2.00
C TYR A 226 -17.32 -14.63 3.45
N VAL A 227 -16.04 -14.32 3.65
CA VAL A 227 -15.47 -13.99 4.96
C VAL A 227 -16.11 -12.72 5.55
N ALA A 228 -16.51 -11.77 4.70
CA ALA A 228 -17.11 -10.51 5.12
C ALA A 228 -18.45 -10.67 5.85
N LYS A 229 -19.20 -11.75 5.57
CA LYS A 229 -20.54 -12.00 6.16
C LYS A 229 -20.52 -12.10 7.68
N ASP A 230 -19.43 -12.61 8.24
CA ASP A 230 -19.28 -12.83 9.68
C ASP A 230 -18.31 -11.83 10.32
N LEU A 231 -18.05 -10.67 9.69
CA LEU A 231 -17.29 -9.62 10.35
C LEU A 231 -18.12 -9.02 11.49
N PRO A 232 -17.50 -8.73 12.65
CA PRO A 232 -18.22 -8.19 13.81
C PRO A 232 -18.88 -6.87 13.44
N GLU A 233 -20.18 -6.71 13.75
CA GLU A 233 -20.93 -5.46 13.62
C GLU A 233 -20.25 -4.29 14.34
N ARG A 234 -20.36 -3.09 13.74
CA ARG A 234 -19.82 -1.87 14.34
C ARG A 234 -20.62 -1.61 15.62
N VAL A 235 -19.95 -1.66 16.77
CA VAL A 235 -20.51 -1.27 18.07
C VAL A 235 -20.52 0.26 18.17
#